data_AF-A0A3D5FUE5-F1
#
_entry.id   AF-A0A3D5FUE5-F1
#
_cell.length_a   1.000
_cell.length_b   1.000
_cell.length_c   1.000
_cell.angle_alpha   90.00
_cell.angle_beta   90.00
_cell.angle_gamma   90.00
#
_symmetry.space_group_name_H-M   'P 1'
#
loop_
_entity.id
_entity.type
_entity.pdbx_description
1 polymer ?
#
loop_
_entity_poly.entity_id
_entity_poly.type
_entity_poly.pdbx_seq_one_letter_code
_entity_poly.pdbx_strand_id
1 'polypeptide(L)'
;SSFLFPDMGSCMIAVDRASRANGCLQVLAGSHRMGRLDHGKVGSQTGIDLERVPVVEERFERVYCEMEPGTVLFFHSNLLHRSDANESPHRRWALICCYTATFNTPFHEGAIGDFTPFERWNPAQVADAVETHAARLAGEAGAVGG
;
A
#
# COMPACT_ATOMS: atom_id res chain seq x y z
N SER A 1 -0.50 2.00 15.02
CA SER A 1 0.65 1.52 14.23
C SER A 1 1.53 0.75 15.17
N SER A 2 2.01 -0.43 14.80
CA SER A 2 2.96 -1.21 15.62
C SER A 2 4.41 -0.78 15.42
N PHE A 3 4.67 0.27 14.63
CA PHE A 3 5.99 0.83 14.36
C PHE A 3 6.24 2.12 15.14
N LEU A 4 7.49 2.33 15.56
CA LEU A 4 7.90 3.52 16.33
C LEU A 4 8.23 4.71 15.43
N PHE A 5 8.87 4.48 14.29
CA PHE A 5 9.30 5.53 13.37
C PHE A 5 8.43 5.54 12.11
N PRO A 6 8.26 6.72 11.48
CA PRO A 6 7.57 6.84 10.20
C PRO A 6 8.46 6.48 9.00
N ASP A 7 9.58 5.76 9.22
CA ASP A 7 10.57 5.34 8.23
C ASP A 7 10.01 4.23 7.33
N MET A 8 8.96 4.60 6.61
CA MET A 8 8.09 3.75 5.82
C MET A 8 7.67 4.52 4.57
N GLY A 9 7.55 3.80 3.46
CA GLY A 9 7.14 4.37 2.18
C GLY A 9 6.31 3.39 1.39
N SER A 10 5.48 3.93 0.50
CA SER A 10 4.67 3.17 -0.42
C SER A 10 5.16 3.38 -1.85
N CYS A 11 5.16 2.29 -2.61
CA CYS A 11 5.33 2.25 -4.05
C CYS A 11 3.98 1.89 -4.64
N MET A 12 3.31 2.86 -5.26
CA MET A 12 2.03 2.67 -5.94
C MET A 12 2.27 2.59 -7.44
N ILE A 13 1.88 1.47 -8.03
CA ILE A 13 2.00 1.18 -9.46
C ILE A 13 0.61 1.31 -10.08
N ALA A 14 0.46 2.22 -11.03
CA ALA A 14 -0.78 2.37 -11.79
C ALA A 14 -0.97 1.17 -12.72
N VAL A 15 -1.97 0.33 -12.46
CA VAL A 15 -2.32 -0.81 -13.34
C VAL A 15 -3.22 -0.32 -14.47
N ASP A 16 -4.20 0.52 -14.13
CA ASP A 16 -4.98 1.29 -15.10
C ASP A 16 -4.59 2.76 -15.06
N ARG A 17 -5.01 3.52 -16.07
CA ARG A 17 -4.85 4.97 -16.11
C ARG A 17 -5.53 5.60 -14.89
N ALA A 18 -4.82 6.44 -14.16
CA ALA A 18 -5.37 7.27 -13.10
C ALA A 18 -5.53 8.71 -13.60
N SER A 19 -6.74 9.24 -13.52
CA SER A 19 -7.07 10.62 -13.88
C SER A 19 -7.90 11.27 -12.79
N ARG A 20 -8.06 12.58 -12.85
CA ARG A 20 -8.97 13.28 -11.93
C ARG A 20 -10.40 12.73 -12.02
N ALA A 21 -10.86 12.42 -13.24
CA ALA A 21 -12.21 11.93 -13.51
C ALA A 21 -12.49 10.56 -12.87
N ASN A 22 -11.47 9.69 -12.74
CA ASN A 22 -11.61 8.37 -12.12
C ASN A 22 -11.02 8.28 -10.70
N GLY A 23 -10.77 9.42 -10.07
CA GLY A 23 -10.37 9.55 -8.67
C GLY A 23 -8.89 9.26 -8.39
N CYS A 24 -7.98 9.73 -9.23
CA CYS A 24 -6.53 9.61 -8.98
C CYS A 24 -6.14 10.00 -7.55
N LEU A 25 -4.98 9.52 -7.09
CA LEU A 25 -4.45 9.91 -5.79
C LEU A 25 -4.27 11.44 -5.76
N GLN A 26 -4.69 12.05 -4.68
CA GLN A 26 -4.47 13.45 -4.36
C GLN A 26 -3.54 13.50 -3.16
N VAL A 27 -2.50 14.34 -3.23
CA VAL A 27 -1.55 14.51 -2.13
C VAL A 27 -1.46 15.98 -1.76
N LEU A 28 -1.17 16.25 -0.50
CA LEU A 28 -0.77 17.59 -0.05
C LEU A 28 0.76 17.65 -0.05
N ALA A 29 1.34 18.31 -1.06
CA ALA A 29 2.78 18.29 -1.32
C ALA A 29 3.56 18.83 -0.11
N GLY A 30 4.51 18.06 0.41
CA GLY A 30 5.32 18.45 1.58
C GLY A 30 4.68 18.15 2.95
N SER A 31 3.43 17.71 3.01
CA SER A 31 2.71 17.43 4.27
C SER A 31 3.36 16.36 5.15
N HIS A 32 4.14 15.44 4.57
CA HIS A 32 4.91 14.42 5.31
C HIS A 32 5.86 15.00 6.36
N ARG A 33 6.25 16.28 6.22
CA ARG A 33 7.12 17.00 7.17
C ARG A 33 6.41 17.44 8.45
N MET A 34 5.08 17.40 8.49
CA MET A 34 4.31 17.73 9.70
C MET A 34 4.37 16.62 10.77
N GLY A 35 4.98 15.47 10.45
CA GLY A 35 4.93 14.30 11.29
C GLY A 35 3.62 13.54 11.17
N ARG A 36 3.41 12.59 12.08
CA ARG A 36 2.22 11.74 12.11
C ARG A 36 1.05 12.52 12.70
N LEU A 37 -0.05 12.59 11.94
CA LEU A 37 -1.33 13.02 12.49
C LEU A 37 -2.07 11.77 13.01
N ASP A 38 -2.51 11.83 14.26
CA ASP A 38 -3.27 10.73 14.84
C ASP A 38 -4.64 10.63 14.17
N HIS A 39 -5.00 9.39 13.89
CA HIS A 39 -6.24 9.07 13.22
C HIS A 39 -7.34 8.92 14.27
N GLY A 40 -8.36 9.77 14.18
CA GLY A 40 -9.61 9.60 14.91
C GLY A 40 -10.63 8.78 14.08
N LYS A 41 -11.73 8.36 14.71
CA LYS A 41 -12.90 7.86 13.96
C LYS A 41 -13.74 9.05 13.50
N VAL A 42 -13.92 9.19 12.19
CA VAL A 42 -14.94 10.08 11.61
C VAL A 42 -15.88 9.21 10.75
N GLY A 43 -17.03 8.83 11.32
CA GLY A 43 -17.97 7.92 10.65
C GLY A 43 -17.40 6.52 10.41
N SER A 44 -17.51 6.00 9.18
CA SER A 44 -16.94 4.71 8.75
C SER A 44 -15.52 4.79 8.20
N GLN A 45 -14.95 5.99 8.12
CA GLN A 45 -13.63 6.25 7.55
C GLN A 45 -12.63 6.58 8.67
N THR A 46 -11.38 6.20 8.46
CA THR A 46 -10.29 6.61 9.35
C THR A 46 -9.92 8.04 8.97
N GLY A 47 -10.24 9.01 9.83
CA GLY A 47 -10.10 10.44 9.53
C GLY A 47 -9.01 11.11 10.36
N ILE A 48 -8.44 12.18 9.82
CA ILE A 48 -7.60 13.10 10.57
C ILE A 48 -8.50 14.07 11.34
N ASP A 49 -8.01 14.58 12.46
CA ASP A 49 -8.62 15.68 13.23
C ASP A 49 -9.28 16.73 12.31
N LEU A 50 -10.61 16.83 12.42
CA LEU A 50 -11.45 17.65 11.54
C LEU A 50 -11.15 19.15 11.66
N GLU A 51 -10.56 19.60 12.78
CA GLU A 51 -10.14 20.99 12.94
C GLU A 51 -8.87 21.31 12.14
N ARG A 52 -7.99 20.32 11.97
CA ARG A 52 -6.68 20.50 11.31
C ARG A 52 -6.76 20.41 9.80
N VAL A 53 -7.64 19.57 9.27
CA VAL A 53 -7.72 19.32 7.82
C VAL A 53 -7.88 20.61 7.01
N PRO A 54 -8.82 21.53 7.30
CA PRO A 54 -8.98 22.76 6.52
C PRO A 54 -7.71 23.63 6.52
N VAL A 55 -7.09 23.80 7.68
CA VAL A 55 -5.86 24.61 7.84
C VAL A 55 -4.69 24.01 7.07
N VAL A 56 -4.60 22.69 7.03
CA VAL A 56 -3.56 21.99 6.26
C VAL A 56 -3.82 22.13 4.75
N GLU A 57 -5.07 21.98 4.32
CA GLU A 57 -5.45 22.15 2.91
C GLU A 57 -5.23 23.58 2.38
N GLU A 58 -5.29 24.59 3.25
CA GLU A 58 -4.93 25.98 2.91
C GLU A 58 -3.42 26.22 2.78
N ARG A 59 -2.59 25.44 3.50
CA ARG A 59 -1.14 25.66 3.60
C ARG A 59 -0.31 24.83 2.64
N PHE A 60 -0.86 23.72 2.14
CA PHE A 60 -0.13 22.80 1.28
C PHE A 60 -0.83 22.67 -0.07
N GLU A 61 -0.02 22.66 -1.14
CA GLU A 61 -0.53 22.48 -2.49
C GLU A 61 -1.15 21.08 -2.65
N ARG A 62 -2.40 21.03 -3.13
CA ARG A 62 -3.04 19.79 -3.55
C ARG A 62 -2.58 19.42 -4.95
N VAL A 63 -1.84 18.32 -5.05
CA VAL A 63 -1.37 17.75 -6.31
C VAL A 63 -2.21 16.53 -6.68
N TYR A 64 -2.77 16.55 -7.88
CA TYR A 64 -3.49 15.41 -8.46
C TYR A 64 -2.48 14.54 -9.22
N CYS A 65 -2.27 13.32 -8.73
CA CYS A 65 -1.31 12.38 -9.29
C CYS A 65 -1.95 11.60 -10.44
N GLU A 66 -2.17 12.26 -11.58
CA GLU A 66 -2.61 11.60 -12.81
C GLU A 66 -1.45 10.78 -13.39
N MET A 67 -1.74 9.54 -13.78
CA MET A 67 -0.74 8.54 -14.12
C MET A 67 -1.23 7.68 -15.29
N GLU A 68 -0.33 7.40 -16.23
CA GLU A 68 -0.56 6.37 -17.25
C GLU A 68 -0.24 4.98 -16.68
N PRO A 69 -0.82 3.89 -17.23
CA PRO A 69 -0.48 2.53 -16.83
C PRO A 69 1.04 2.28 -16.81
N GLY A 70 1.53 1.64 -15.76
CA GLY A 70 2.95 1.38 -15.53
C GLY A 70 3.70 2.51 -14.82
N THR A 71 3.10 3.69 -14.63
CA THR A 71 3.71 4.75 -13.83
C THR A 71 3.80 4.33 -12.36
N VAL A 72 4.91 4.67 -11.72
CA VAL A 72 5.17 4.38 -10.32
C VAL A 72 5.25 5.68 -9.52
N LEU A 73 4.45 5.77 -8.45
CA LEU A 73 4.50 6.84 -7.48
C LEU A 73 5.09 6.33 -6.16
N PHE A 74 6.17 6.96 -5.71
CA PHE A 74 6.73 6.74 -4.38
C PHE A 74 6.27 7.84 -3.43
N PHE A 75 5.79 7.47 -2.25
CA PHE A 75 5.41 8.45 -1.24
C PHE A 75 5.66 7.96 0.19
N HIS A 76 5.92 8.92 1.06
CA HIS A 76 6.20 8.70 2.48
C HIS A 76 4.92 8.35 3.27
N SER A 77 5.04 7.53 4.31
CA SER A 77 3.90 7.07 5.13
C SER A 77 3.06 8.19 5.76
N ASN A 78 3.70 9.31 6.14
CA ASN A 78 3.02 10.50 6.66
C ASN A 78 2.52 11.47 5.57
N LEU A 79 2.73 11.20 4.28
CA LEU A 79 2.22 12.09 3.24
C LEU A 79 0.69 12.04 3.27
N LEU A 80 0.05 13.19 3.50
CA LEU A 80 -1.41 13.25 3.48
C LEU A 80 -1.90 13.04 2.08
N HIS A 81 -2.76 12.04 1.92
CA HIS A 81 -3.30 11.65 0.64
C HIS A 81 -4.75 11.19 0.77
N ARG A 82 -5.50 11.34 -0.32
CA ARG A 82 -6.86 10.83 -0.46
C ARG A 82 -7.12 10.44 -1.92
N SER A 83 -8.18 9.69 -2.15
CA SER A 83 -8.76 9.50 -3.47
C SER A 83 -10.24 9.78 -3.38
N ASP A 84 -10.78 10.45 -4.41
CA ASP A 84 -12.22 10.65 -4.51
C ASP A 84 -12.90 9.41 -5.08
N ALA A 85 -14.23 9.39 -4.97
CA ALA A 85 -15.06 8.37 -5.60
C ALA A 85 -14.80 8.34 -7.12
N ASN A 86 -14.78 7.14 -7.69
CA ASN A 86 -14.69 6.98 -9.13
C ASN A 86 -16.10 7.05 -9.73
N GLU A 87 -16.43 8.20 -10.31
CA GLU A 87 -17.71 8.45 -10.99
C GLU A 87 -17.63 8.24 -12.51
N SER A 88 -16.49 7.80 -13.01
CA SER A 88 -16.26 7.56 -14.44
C SER A 88 -16.64 6.12 -14.85
N PRO A 89 -16.82 5.86 -16.16
CA PRO A 89 -17.01 4.49 -16.66
C PRO A 89 -15.72 3.65 -16.66
N HIS A 90 -14.57 4.24 -16.30
CA HIS A 90 -13.27 3.58 -16.36
C HIS A 90 -12.83 3.12 -14.98
N ARG A 91 -12.43 1.85 -14.86
CA ARG A 91 -11.77 1.34 -13.65
C ARG A 91 -10.41 2.03 -13.42
N ARG A 92 -9.96 1.98 -12.17
CA ARG A 92 -8.68 2.56 -11.73
C ARG A 92 -8.00 1.63 -10.74
N TRP A 93 -7.39 0.55 -11.22
CA TRP A 93 -6.63 -0.36 -10.36
C TRP A 93 -5.21 0.14 -10.12
N ALA A 94 -4.72 -0.11 -8.91
CA ALA A 94 -3.33 0.14 -8.53
C ALA A 94 -2.84 -0.99 -7.63
N LEU A 95 -1.57 -1.34 -7.81
CA LEU A 95 -0.85 -2.22 -6.89
C LEU A 95 -0.03 -1.35 -5.94
N ILE A 96 -0.19 -1.54 -4.63
CA ILE A 96 0.56 -0.78 -3.62
C ILE A 96 1.44 -1.74 -2.83
N CYS A 97 2.75 -1.52 -2.93
CA CYS A 97 3.76 -2.19 -2.12
C CYS A 97 4.22 -1.25 -1.02
N CYS A 98 4.08 -1.68 0.24
CA CYS A 98 4.51 -0.90 1.40
C CYS A 98 5.83 -1.44 1.94
N TYR A 99 6.76 -0.54 2.24
CA TYR A 99 8.10 -0.83 2.73
C TYR A 99 8.32 -0.12 4.06
N THR A 100 9.09 -0.75 4.94
CA THR A 100 9.59 -0.17 6.19
C THR A 100 11.09 -0.36 6.25
N ALA A 101 11.80 0.56 6.89
CA ALA A 101 13.23 0.40 7.13
C ALA A 101 13.49 -0.86 7.97
N THR A 102 14.60 -1.56 7.71
CA THR A 102 14.92 -2.83 8.39
C THR A 102 15.12 -2.69 9.89
N PHE A 103 15.49 -1.50 10.38
CA PHE A 103 15.61 -1.20 11.80
C PHE A 103 14.27 -0.81 12.44
N ASN A 104 13.24 -0.52 11.65
CA ASN A 104 11.91 -0.12 12.13
C ASN A 104 11.04 -1.38 12.26
N THR A 105 11.43 -2.26 13.19
CA THR A 105 10.68 -3.47 13.54
C THR A 105 9.45 -3.12 14.38
N PRO A 106 8.37 -3.90 14.31
CA PRO A 106 7.23 -3.69 15.19
C PRO A 106 7.61 -3.87 16.67
N PHE A 107 7.01 -3.10 17.57
CA PHE A 107 7.25 -3.23 19.02
C PHE A 107 6.33 -4.24 19.72
N HIS A 108 5.36 -4.80 19.00
CA HIS A 108 4.48 -5.86 19.48
C HIS A 108 4.86 -7.20 18.84
N GLU A 109 4.97 -8.24 19.66
CA GLU A 109 5.21 -9.60 19.20
C GLU A 109 4.06 -10.08 18.29
N GLY A 110 4.40 -10.73 17.17
CA GLY A 110 3.44 -11.23 16.19
C GLY A 110 2.75 -10.16 15.35
N ALA A 111 3.18 -8.90 15.42
CA ALA A 111 2.62 -7.84 14.57
C ALA A 111 3.01 -8.03 13.09
N ILE A 112 2.07 -7.68 12.20
CA ILE A 112 2.31 -7.67 10.75
C ILE A 112 3.44 -6.71 10.42
N GLY A 113 4.39 -7.17 9.60
CA GLY A 113 5.58 -6.40 9.22
C GLY A 113 6.79 -6.63 10.12
N ASP A 114 6.72 -7.64 10.98
CA ASP A 114 7.92 -8.20 11.60
C ASP A 114 8.81 -8.86 10.53
N PHE A 115 10.11 -8.63 10.65
CA PHE A 115 11.07 -9.11 9.68
C PHE A 115 11.44 -10.55 10.02
N THR A 116 10.84 -11.50 9.30
CA THR A 116 11.40 -12.84 9.23
C THR A 116 12.43 -12.86 8.10
N PRO A 117 13.72 -13.15 8.37
CA PRO A 117 14.70 -13.33 7.32
C PRO A 117 14.19 -14.37 6.32
N PHE A 118 14.15 -14.01 5.04
CA PHE A 118 13.79 -14.95 3.99
C PHE A 118 14.94 -15.95 3.83
N GLU A 119 14.66 -17.24 4.00
CA GLU A 119 15.61 -18.28 3.67
C GLU A 119 15.79 -18.32 2.15
N ARG A 120 16.99 -17.99 1.67
CA ARG A 120 17.29 -18.06 0.25
C ARG A 120 17.50 -19.52 -0.14
N TRP A 121 16.56 -20.05 -0.92
CA TRP A 121 16.67 -21.38 -1.49
C TRP A 121 17.64 -21.42 -2.68
N ASN A 122 18.37 -22.54 -2.79
CA ASN A 122 19.20 -22.85 -3.94
C ASN A 122 18.33 -23.39 -5.11
N PRO A 123 18.87 -23.46 -6.35
CA PRO A 123 18.10 -23.91 -7.51
C PRO A 123 17.48 -25.32 -7.36
N ALA A 124 18.12 -26.23 -6.64
CA ALA A 124 17.60 -27.58 -6.43
C ALA A 124 16.39 -27.58 -5.48
N GLN A 125 16.44 -26.80 -4.40
CA GLN A 125 15.31 -26.60 -3.50
C GLN A 125 14.12 -25.97 -4.22
N VAL A 126 14.36 -25.01 -5.12
CA VAL A 126 13.31 -24.40 -5.94
C VAL A 126 12.70 -25.42 -6.90
N ALA A 127 13.52 -26.23 -7.57
CA ALA A 127 13.04 -27.28 -8.48
C ALA A 127 12.16 -28.32 -7.76
N ASP A 128 12.64 -28.83 -6.62
CA ASP A 128 11.91 -29.80 -5.80
C ASP A 128 10.56 -29.26 -5.31
N ALA A 129 10.53 -28.01 -4.87
CA ALA A 129 9.29 -27.36 -4.45
C ALA A 129 8.28 -27.20 -5.60
N VAL A 130 8.75 -26.87 -6.80
CA VAL A 130 7.90 -26.78 -8.01
C VAL A 130 7.32 -28.14 -8.37
N GLU A 131 8.14 -29.19 -8.37
CA GLU A 131 7.70 -30.56 -8.68
C GLU A 131 6.69 -31.07 -7.65
N THR A 132 6.98 -30.87 -6.36
CA THR A 132 6.10 -31.24 -5.25
C THR A 132 4.75 -30.54 -5.34
N HIS A 133 4.75 -29.23 -5.63
CA HIS A 133 3.51 -28.48 -5.81
C HIS A 133 2.69 -28.97 -7.00
N ALA A 134 3.34 -29.27 -8.13
CA ALA A 134 2.69 -29.81 -9.31
C ALA A 134 2.05 -31.19 -9.03
N ALA A 135 2.75 -32.07 -8.33
CA ALA A 135 2.23 -33.37 -7.93
C ALA A 135 1.01 -33.26 -7.01
N ARG A 136 1.03 -32.32 -6.04
CA ARG A 136 -0.11 -32.05 -5.16
C ARG A 136 -1.35 -31.60 -5.95
N LEU A 137 -1.19 -30.66 -6.88
CA LEU A 137 -2.30 -30.20 -7.73
C LEU A 137 -2.89 -31.33 -8.58
N ALA A 138 -2.04 -32.21 -9.12
CA ALA A 138 -2.49 -33.37 -9.89
C ALA A 138 -3.25 -34.40 -9.02
N GLY A 139 -2.81 -34.61 -7.78
CA GLY A 139 -3.49 -35.50 -6.82
C GLY A 139 -4.85 -34.97 -6.35
N GLU A 140 -4.96 -33.66 -6.11
CA GLU A 140 -6.21 -33.00 -5.74
C GLU A 140 -7.24 -33.03 -6.89
N ALA A 141 -6.80 -32.90 -8.14
CA ALA A 141 -7.65 -33.05 -9.32
C ALA A 141 -8.20 -34.48 -9.50
N GLY A 142 -7.47 -35.50 -9.03
CA GLY A 142 -7.91 -36.90 -9.08
C GLY A 142 -8.96 -37.28 -8.02
N ALA A 143 -9.08 -36.52 -6.93
CA ALA A 143 -9.98 -36.82 -5.81
C ALA A 143 -11.41 -36.29 -5.97
N VAL A 144 -11.66 -35.38 -6.93
CA VAL A 144 -12.97 -34.75 -7.17
C VAL A 144 -13.77 -35.46 -8.27
N GLY A 145 -13.22 -36.52 -8.88
CA GLY A 145 -13.83 -37.25 -10.00
C GLY A 145 -14.33 -38.66 -9.69
N GLY A 146 -14.46 -39.04 -8.41
CA GLY A 146 -14.93 -40.36 -7.96
C GLY A 146 -16.34 -40.35 -7.39
#